data_AF-A0A943W938-F1
#
_entry.id   AF-A0A943W938-F1
#
_cell.length_a   1.000
_cell.length_b   1.000
_cell.length_c   1.000
_cell.angle_alpha   90.00
_cell.angle_beta   90.00
_cell.angle_gamma   90.00
#
_symmetry.space_group_name_H-M   'P 1'
#
loop_
_entity.id
_entity.type
_entity.pdbx_description
1 polymer ?
#
loop_
_entity_poly.entity_id
_entity_poly.type
_entity_poly.pdbx_seq_one_letter_code
_entity_poly.pdbx_strand_id
1 'polypeptide(L)' 'MYRHSESTGAQSENLKNSPTYYIVSGGFDPIHEGHIEMIKAGAVASDGVILLLNSDAWLCRKKGKNFMNYNTRRVI' A
#
# COMPACT_ATOMS: atom_id res chain seq x y z
N MET A 1 27.96 -11.20 -42.05
CA MET A 1 26.55 -11.49 -41.68
C MET A 1 26.56 -12.24 -40.35
N TYR A 2 26.73 -11.54 -39.24
CA TYR A 2 26.71 -12.12 -37.90
C TYR A 2 25.30 -11.91 -37.33
N ARG A 3 24.54 -12.99 -37.12
CA ARG A 3 23.26 -12.95 -36.41
C ARG A 3 23.55 -12.83 -34.91
N HIS A 4 23.22 -11.69 -34.33
CA HIS A 4 22.98 -11.61 -32.88
C HIS A 4 21.62 -12.25 -32.61
N SER A 5 21.61 -13.40 -31.94
CA SER A 5 20.40 -13.96 -31.33
C SER A 5 20.18 -13.26 -29.99
N GLU A 6 19.12 -12.47 -29.89
CA GLU A 6 18.67 -11.84 -28.65
C GLU A 6 18.13 -12.90 -27.69
N SER A 7 18.71 -12.98 -26.49
CA SER A 7 18.28 -13.82 -25.36
C SER A 7 17.28 -13.07 -24.47
N THR A 8 16.22 -12.50 -25.05
CA THR A 8 15.25 -11.64 -24.35
C THR A 8 14.18 -12.40 -23.56
N GLY A 9 14.15 -13.74 -23.61
CA GLY A 9 13.11 -14.56 -22.97
C GLY A 9 13.27 -14.88 -21.48
N ALA A 10 14.48 -14.79 -20.91
CA ALA A 10 14.73 -15.25 -19.53
C ALA A 10 14.47 -14.19 -18.45
N GLN A 11 14.46 -12.90 -18.82
CA GLN A 11 14.23 -11.81 -17.85
C GLN A 11 12.74 -11.56 -17.59
N SER A 12 11.86 -11.84 -18.56
CA SER A 12 10.41 -11.60 -18.43
C SER A 12 9.70 -12.60 -17.49
N GLU A 13 10.22 -13.83 -17.36
CA GLU A 13 9.69 -14.83 -16.43
C GLU A 13 10.08 -14.56 -14.97
N ASN A 14 11.25 -13.97 -14.72
CA ASN A 14 11.72 -13.65 -13.37
C ASN A 14 10.90 -12.54 -12.68
N LEU A 15 10.31 -11.62 -13.45
CA LEU A 15 9.44 -10.56 -12.92
C LEU A 15 8.10 -11.10 -12.40
N LYS A 16 7.61 -12.24 -12.93
CA LYS A 16 6.33 -12.85 -12.49
C LYS A 16 6.39 -13.45 -11.08
N ASN A 17 7.60 -13.69 -10.56
CA ASN A 17 7.82 -14.25 -9.22
C ASN A 17 8.27 -13.20 -8.20
N SER A 18 8.25 -11.91 -8.54
CA SER A 18 8.59 -10.85 -7.59
C SER A 18 7.39 -10.56 -6.68
N PRO A 19 7.59 -10.45 -5.35
CA PRO A 19 6.50 -10.13 -4.45
C PRO A 19 5.93 -8.74 -4.78
N THR A 20 4.62 -8.67 -4.91
CA THR A 20 3.84 -7.47 -5.18
C THR A 20 3.19 -7.01 -3.89
N TYR A 21 3.49 -5.77 -3.48
CA TYR A 21 2.84 -5.14 -2.32
C TYR A 21 1.94 -4.01 -2.76
N TYR A 22 0.78 -3.88 -2.14
CA TYR A 22 -0.07 -2.72 -2.32
C TYR A 22 0.20 -1.69 -1.22
N ILE A 23 0.21 -0.42 -1.58
CA ILE A 23 0.47 0.68 -0.64
C ILE A 23 -0.79 1.52 -0.54
N VAL A 24 -1.26 1.74 0.68
CA VAL A 24 -2.42 2.59 0.95
C VAL A 24 -2.02 3.67 1.93
N SER A 25 -2.15 4.94 1.55
CA SER A 25 -1.89 6.08 2.43
C SER A 25 -3.18 6.72 2.90
N GLY A 26 -3.27 7.10 4.17
CA GLY A 26 -4.47 7.78 4.67
C GLY A 26 -4.41 8.22 6.12
N GLY A 27 -5.42 9.00 6.50
CA GLY A 27 -5.63 9.41 7.88
C GLY A 27 -6.24 8.31 8.74
N PHE A 28 -7.17 7.53 8.18
CA PHE A 28 -7.98 6.51 8.86
C PHE A 28 -8.61 7.05 10.16
N ASP A 29 -9.23 8.23 10.03
CA ASP A 29 -9.66 9.07 11.15
C ASP A 29 -11.06 9.68 10.90
N PRO A 30 -12.15 9.11 11.48
CA PRO A 30 -12.17 7.83 12.19
C PRO A 30 -12.07 6.62 11.23
N ILE A 31 -11.71 5.45 11.76
CA ILE A 31 -11.80 4.20 11.02
C ILE A 31 -13.26 3.73 10.93
N HIS A 32 -13.60 3.10 9.82
CA HIS A 32 -14.90 2.48 9.56
C HIS A 32 -14.72 1.29 8.61
N GLU A 33 -15.79 0.54 8.35
CA GLU A 33 -15.81 -0.71 7.59
C GLU A 33 -15.20 -0.59 6.19
N GLY A 34 -15.48 0.51 5.47
CA GLY A 34 -14.92 0.73 4.13
C GLY A 34 -13.39 0.75 4.08
N HIS A 35 -12.72 1.28 5.11
CA HIS A 35 -11.26 1.20 5.18
C HIS A 35 -10.79 -0.24 5.35
N ILE A 36 -11.46 -1.02 6.21
CA ILE A 36 -11.13 -2.42 6.49
C ILE A 36 -11.33 -3.28 5.25
N GLU A 37 -12.45 -3.11 4.56
CA GLU A 37 -12.76 -3.84 3.33
C GLU A 37 -11.74 -3.56 2.23
N MET A 38 -11.35 -2.30 2.05
CA MET A 38 -10.29 -1.91 1.11
C MET A 38 -8.95 -2.59 1.43
N ILE A 39 -8.53 -2.59 2.70
CA ILE A 39 -7.26 -3.21 3.12
C ILE A 39 -7.31 -4.73 2.91
N LYS A 40 -8.42 -5.38 3.29
CA LYS A 40 -8.62 -6.81 3.09
C LYS A 40 -8.60 -7.18 1.61
N ALA A 41 -9.29 -6.41 0.76
CA ALA A 41 -9.28 -6.63 -0.67
C ALA A 41 -7.87 -6.50 -1.27
N GLY A 42 -7.11 -5.49 -0.83
CA GLY A 42 -5.71 -5.33 -1.22
C GLY A 42 -4.83 -6.50 -0.78
N ALA A 43 -5.01 -7.01 0.44
CA ALA A 43 -4.24 -8.13 0.96
C ALA A 43 -4.56 -9.46 0.24
N VAL A 44 -5.78 -9.63 -0.28
CA VAL A 44 -6.14 -10.78 -1.12
C VAL A 44 -5.49 -10.70 -2.51
N ALA A 45 -5.30 -9.48 -3.03
CA ALA A 45 -4.79 -9.23 -4.38
C ALA A 45 -3.26 -9.05 -4.46
N SER A 46 -2.54 -9.19 -3.35
CA SER A 46 -1.09 -8.91 -3.26
C SER A 46 -0.41 -9.79 -2.21
N ASP A 47 0.92 -9.75 -2.14
CA ASP A 47 1.71 -10.42 -1.10
C ASP A 47 1.67 -9.67 0.25
N GLY A 48 0.97 -8.52 0.30
CA GLY A 48 0.71 -7.77 1.51
C GLY A 48 0.36 -6.31 1.25
N VAL A 49 -0.23 -5.68 2.26
CA VAL A 49 -0.58 -4.26 2.22
C VAL A 49 0.27 -3.47 3.21
N ILE A 50 0.85 -2.38 2.73
CA ILE A 50 1.61 -1.42 3.54
C ILE A 50 0.74 -0.19 3.75
N LEU A 51 0.38 0.09 5.02
CA LEU A 51 -0.36 1.30 5.39
C LEU A 51 0.59 2.44 5.74
N LEU A 52 0.41 3.58 5.08
CA LEU A 52 1.11 4.82 5.39
C LEU A 52 0.15 5.77 6.13
N LEU A 53 0.24 5.76 7.46
CA LEU A 53 -0.61 6.58 8.32
C LEU A 53 -0.14 8.04 8.38
N ASN A 54 -1.05 8.98 8.12
CA ASN A 54 -0.76 10.39 8.35
C ASN A 54 -0.63 10.69 9.86
N SER A 55 0.30 11.58 10.21
CA SER A 55 0.51 12.04 11.59
C SER A 55 -0.66 12.89 12.10
N ASP A 56 -0.83 12.97 13.42
CA ASP A 56 -1.82 13.86 14.05
C ASP A 56 -1.63 15.31 13.61
N ALA A 57 -0.37 15.78 13.57
CA ALA A 57 -0.04 17.13 13.11
C ALA A 57 -0.48 17.38 11.65
N TRP A 58 -0.35 16.38 10.77
CA TRP A 58 -0.83 16.50 9.39
C TRP A 58 -2.36 16.59 9.33
N LEU A 59 -3.07 15.78 10.12
CA LEU A 59 -4.53 15.80 10.17
C LEU A 59 -5.07 17.11 10.75
N CYS A 60 -4.49 17.59 11.85
CA CYS A 60 -4.84 18.88 12.44
C CYS A 60 -4.58 20.04 11.46
N ARG A 61 -3.44 20.03 10.75
CA ARG A 61 -3.16 21.05 9.73
C ARG A 61 -4.17 21.02 8.58
N LYS A 62 -4.58 19.84 8.11
CA LYS A 62 -5.47 19.68 6.95
C LYS A 62 -6.95 19.89 7.30
N LYS A 63 -7.39 19.42 8.47
CA LYS A 63 -8.82 19.31 8.85
C LYS A 63 -9.20 20.14 10.08
N GLY A 64 -8.23 20.79 10.74
CA GLY A 64 -8.42 21.53 11.99
C GLY A 64 -8.43 20.67 13.26
N LYS A 65 -8.60 19.34 13.13
CA LYS A 65 -8.54 18.38 14.23
C LYS A 65 -8.28 16.96 13.73
N ASN A 66 -7.80 16.10 14.61
CA ASN A 66 -7.88 14.64 14.51
C ASN A 66 -8.93 14.12 15.50
N PHE A 67 -9.69 13.09 15.12
CA PHE A 67 -10.68 12.46 15.99
C PHE A 67 -10.06 11.35 16.85
N MET A 68 -9.09 10.64 16.30
CA MET A 68 -8.27 9.63 16.96
C MET A 68 -6.79 10.00 16.88
N ASN A 69 -6.07 9.81 17.99
CA ASN A 69 -4.62 10.01 18.02
C ASN A 69 -3.89 8.94 17.18
N TYR A 70 -2.65 9.23 16.81
CA TYR A 70 -1.84 8.36 15.98
C TYR A 70 -1.67 6.96 16.59
N ASN A 71 -1.52 6.84 17.91
CA ASN A 71 -1.34 5.55 18.57
C ASN A 71 -2.57 4.65 18.44
N THR A 72 -3.78 5.22 18.51
CA THR A 72 -5.03 4.49 18.25
C THR A 72 -5.10 4.04 16.79
N ARG A 73 -4.72 4.91 15.84
CA ARG A 73 -4.77 4.58 14.40
C ARG A 73 -3.66 3.61 13.98
N ARG A 74 -2.56 3.52 14.73
CA ARG A 74 -1.46 2.58 14.49
C ARG A 74 -1.84 1.12 14.73
N VAL A 75 -2.94 0.84 15.44
CA VAL A 75 -3.40 -0.53 15.68
C VAL A 75 -4.18 -1.13 14.51
N ILE A 76 -4.48 -0.30 13.51
CA ILE A 76 -5.11 -0.70 12.24
C ILE A 76 -4.10 -1.50 11.43
#